data_AF-A0A2E5TQW6-F1
#
_entry.id   AF-A0A2E5TQW6-F1
#
_cell.length_a   1.000
_cell.length_b   1.000
_cell.length_c   1.000
_cell.angle_alpha   90.00
_cell.angle_beta   90.00
_cell.angle_gamma   90.00
#
_symmetry.space_group_name_H-M   'P 1'
#
loop_
_entity.id
_entity.type
_entity.pdbx_description
1 polymer ?
#
loop_
_entity_poly.entity_id
_entity_poly.type
_entity_poly.pdbx_seq_one_letter_code
_entity_poly.pdbx_strand_id
1 'polypeptide(L)' 'MLKLLSVYEMINLGHDTDTAGAIAGGLAGLYYGADSIPNGWLDQLARKDDILLVANQLGDRYLDNKN' A
#
# COMPACT_ATOMS: atom_id res chain seq x y z
N MET A 1 -12.85 -12.73 -3.74
CA MET A 1 -11.98 -13.88 -3.43
C MET A 1 -10.74 -13.96 -4.32
N LEU A 2 -10.76 -13.51 -5.59
CA LEU A 2 -9.55 -13.46 -6.46
C LEU A 2 -8.57 -12.28 -6.22
N LYS A 3 -8.91 -11.31 -5.37
CA LYS A 3 -8.18 -10.01 -5.31
C LYS A 3 -6.87 -10.03 -4.50
N LEU A 4 -6.69 -11.00 -3.61
CA LEU A 4 -5.50 -11.11 -2.74
C LEU A 4 -4.51 -12.21 -3.17
N LEU A 5 -4.90 -13.06 -4.13
CA LEU A 5 -4.08 -14.19 -4.55
C LEU A 5 -2.79 -13.72 -5.24
N SER A 6 -2.84 -12.65 -6.05
CA SER A 6 -1.69 -12.17 -6.81
C SER A 6 -0.55 -11.62 -5.96
N VAL A 7 -0.87 -10.93 -4.85
CA VAL A 7 0.16 -10.42 -3.93
C VAL A 7 0.76 -11.55 -3.11
N TYR A 8 -0.08 -12.48 -2.64
CA TYR A 8 0.36 -13.62 -1.81
C TYR A 8 1.20 -14.64 -2.60
N GLU A 9 0.82 -14.96 -3.82
CA GLU A 9 1.58 -15.85 -4.71
C GLU A 9 2.94 -15.24 -5.07
N MET A 10 2.97 -13.94 -5.32
CA MET A 10 4.20 -13.26 -5.67
C MET A 10 5.17 -13.22 -4.47
N ILE A 11 4.71 -12.91 -3.24
CA ILE A 11 5.52 -12.97 -2.00
C ILE A 11 6.17 -14.35 -1.77
N ASN A 12 5.51 -15.43 -2.19
CA ASN A 12 6.00 -16.81 -2.01
C ASN A 12 6.95 -17.30 -3.11
N LEU A 13 7.17 -16.53 -4.20
CA LEU A 13 8.09 -16.88 -5.29
C LEU A 13 9.57 -16.55 -4.99
N GLY A 14 9.84 -15.88 -3.87
CA GLY A 14 11.15 -15.88 -3.20
C GLY A 14 12.32 -15.19 -3.91
N HIS A 15 12.10 -14.46 -5.01
CA HIS A 15 13.21 -13.92 -5.83
C HIS A 15 13.42 -12.40 -5.79
N ASP A 16 12.43 -11.57 -5.41
CA ASP A 16 12.54 -10.11 -5.19
C ASP A 16 11.19 -9.57 -4.68
N THR A 17 10.73 -10.11 -3.55
CA THR A 17 9.33 -10.01 -3.12
C THR A 17 8.99 -8.76 -2.34
N ASP A 18 9.99 -8.10 -1.79
CA ASP A 18 9.93 -6.78 -1.18
C ASP A 18 9.69 -5.69 -2.22
N THR A 19 10.44 -5.68 -3.33
CA THR A 19 10.28 -4.67 -4.40
C THR A 19 8.93 -4.81 -5.09
N ALA A 20 8.62 -6.03 -5.55
CA ALA A 20 7.39 -6.25 -6.29
C ALA A 20 6.16 -6.19 -5.36
N GLY A 21 6.32 -6.50 -4.06
CA GLY A 21 5.30 -6.35 -3.04
C GLY A 21 4.94 -4.88 -2.80
N ALA A 22 5.94 -4.00 -2.74
CA ALA A 22 5.73 -2.56 -2.60
C ALA A 22 4.97 -1.97 -3.80
N ILE A 23 5.34 -2.38 -5.03
CA ILE A 23 4.69 -1.89 -6.25
C ILE A 23 3.24 -2.40 -6.34
N ALA A 24 3.04 -3.71 -6.19
CA ALA A 24 1.71 -4.31 -6.26
C ALA A 24 0.80 -3.79 -5.13
N GLY A 25 1.34 -3.64 -3.92
CA GLY A 25 0.64 -3.07 -2.76
C GLY A 25 0.23 -1.62 -2.98
N GLY A 26 1.11 -0.78 -3.54
CA GLY A 26 0.80 0.61 -3.87
C GLY A 26 -0.33 0.73 -4.91
N LEU A 27 -0.27 -0.07 -5.98
CA LEU A 27 -1.33 -0.12 -7.00
C LEU A 27 -2.66 -0.63 -6.44
N ALA A 28 -2.62 -1.69 -5.62
CA ALA A 28 -3.79 -2.22 -4.95
C ALA A 28 -4.41 -1.19 -4.00
N GLY A 29 -3.60 -0.43 -3.25
CA GLY A 29 -4.04 0.65 -2.38
C GLY A 29 -4.72 1.79 -3.14
N LEU A 30 -4.20 2.18 -4.31
CA LEU A 30 -4.84 3.17 -5.18
C LEU A 30 -6.16 2.67 -5.76
N TYR A 31 -6.25 1.40 -6.12
CA TYR A 31 -7.43 0.85 -6.80
C TYR A 31 -8.55 0.43 -5.82
N TYR A 32 -8.20 -0.12 -4.66
CA TYR A 32 -9.16 -0.61 -3.67
C TYR A 32 -9.38 0.34 -2.49
N GLY A 33 -8.55 1.37 -2.35
CA GLY A 33 -8.55 2.29 -1.21
C GLY A 33 -7.78 1.72 -0.01
N ALA A 34 -7.19 2.61 0.79
CA ALA A 34 -6.44 2.24 1.99
C ALA A 34 -7.30 1.50 3.03
N ASP A 35 -8.59 1.82 3.11
CA ASP A 35 -9.55 1.19 4.03
C ASP A 35 -9.81 -0.30 3.74
N SER A 36 -9.41 -0.77 2.55
CA SER A 36 -9.52 -2.18 2.16
C SER A 36 -8.41 -3.06 2.75
N ILE A 37 -7.38 -2.46 3.34
CA ILE A 37 -6.24 -3.17 3.94
C ILE A 37 -6.63 -3.62 5.35
N PRO A 38 -6.43 -4.91 5.71
CA PRO A 38 -6.73 -5.40 7.06
C PRO A 38 -5.96 -4.62 8.14
N ASN A 39 -6.68 -4.11 9.15
CA ASN A 39 -6.09 -3.35 10.26
C ASN A 39 -4.93 -4.09 10.95
N GLY A 40 -5.06 -5.41 11.14
CA GLY A 40 -3.99 -6.21 11.75
C GLY A 40 -2.69 -6.25 10.95
N TRP A 41 -2.71 -5.95 9.65
CA TRP A 41 -1.50 -5.78 8.83
C TRP A 41 -0.93 -4.37 8.98
N LEU A 42 -1.78 -3.36 9.00
CA LEU A 42 -1.38 -1.98 9.22
C LEU A 42 -0.75 -1.79 10.61
N ASP A 43 -1.27 -2.46 11.64
CA ASP A 43 -0.76 -2.34 13.00
C ASP A 43 0.61 -2.99 13.20
N GLN A 44 1.02 -3.88 12.29
CA GLN A 44 2.36 -4.48 12.26
C GLN A 44 3.33 -3.71 11.36
N LEU A 45 2.86 -2.70 10.62
CA LEU A 45 3.68 -1.93 9.70
C LEU A 45 4.64 -1.03 10.48
N ALA A 46 5.94 -1.26 10.28
CA ALA A 46 6.98 -0.40 10.84
C ALA A 46 6.83 1.03 10.30
N ARG A 47 6.91 2.02 11.20
CA ARG A 47 6.79 3.45 10.88
C ARG A 47 5.49 3.83 10.15
N LYS A 48 4.38 3.12 10.43
CA LYS A 48 3.03 3.41 9.91
C LYS A 48 2.70 4.91 9.92
N ASP A 49 2.91 5.57 11.06
CA ASP A 49 2.56 6.98 11.23
C ASP A 49 3.38 7.92 10.34
N ASP A 50 4.68 7.66 10.18
CA ASP A 50 5.55 8.43 9.28
C ASP A 50 5.12 8.26 7.82
N ILE A 51 4.78 7.03 7.43
CA ILE A 51 4.32 6.70 6.06
C ILE A 51 3.02 7.45 5.78
N LEU A 52 2.06 7.43 6.71
CA LEU A 52 0.80 8.14 6.59
C LEU A 52 1.00 9.66 6.54
N LEU A 53 1.90 10.20 7.35
CA LEU A 53 2.24 11.62 7.32
C LEU A 53 2.74 12.06 5.94
N VAL A 54 3.72 11.34 5.38
CA VAL A 54 4.29 11.67 4.07
C VAL A 54 3.25 11.48 2.96
N ALA A 55 2.43 10.42 3.03
CA ALA A 55 1.35 10.18 2.07
C ALA A 55 0.32 11.32 2.06
N ASN A 56 -0.10 11.80 3.24
CA ASN A 56 -1.01 12.94 3.36
C ASN A 56 -0.38 14.23 2.83
N GLN A 57 0.88 14.53 3.20
CA GLN A 57 1.60 15.70 2.68
C GLN A 57 1.71 15.70 1.15
N LEU A 58 1.92 14.51 0.56
CA LEU A 58 1.93 14.35 -0.90
C LEU A 58 0.53 14.60 -1.49
N GLY A 59 -0.50 14.05 -0.85
CA GLY A 59 -1.90 14.26 -1.21
C GLY A 59 -2.25 15.74 -1.22
N ASP A 60 -2.08 16.43 -0.10
CA ASP A 60 -2.34 17.86 0.06
C ASP A 60 -1.62 18.68 -1.02
N ARG A 61 -0.32 18.39 -1.25
CA ARG A 61 0.47 19.10 -2.26
C ARG A 61 -0.07 18.96 -3.68
N TYR A 62 -0.62 17.82 -4.08
CA TYR A 62 -1.03 17.58 -5.47
C TYR A 62 -2.54 17.61 -5.70
N LEU A 63 -3.34 17.49 -4.64
CA LEU A 63 -4.79 17.54 -4.68
C LEU A 63 -5.31 18.96 -4.34
N ASP A 64 -4.69 19.69 -3.42
CA ASP A 64 -5.12 21.06 -3.09
C ASP A 64 -4.71 22.08 -4.16
N ASN A 65 -3.63 21.82 -4.91
CA ASN A 65 -3.20 22.65 -6.05
C ASN A 65 -4.10 22.48 -7.30
N LYS A 66 -5.23 21.76 -7.20
CA LYS A 66 -6.24 21.65 -8.26
C LYS A 66 -7.50 22.52 -8.03
N ASN A 67 -7.53 23.34 -6.99
CA ASN A 67 -8.59 24.32 -6.73
C ASN A 67 -8.15 25.76 -7.07
#